data_AF-A0A0Q9IIW7-F1
#
_entry.id   AF-A0A0Q9IIW7-F1
#
_cell.length_a   1.000
_cell.length_b   1.000
_cell.length_c   1.000
_cell.angle_alpha   90.00
_cell.angle_beta   90.00
_cell.angle_gamma   90.00
#
_symmetry.space_group_name_H-M   'P 1'
#
loop_
_entity.id
_entity.type
_entity.pdbx_description
1 polymer ?
#
loop_
_entity_poly.entity_id
_entity_poly.type
_entity_poly.pdbx_seq_one_letter_code
_entity_poly.pdbx_strand_id
1 'polypeptide(L)'
;MVEWSWRIENERSIVCGSWSDEVLWEPNFARLVGQRVDDIRTFGRLPEIQLSLSGGFHIASFMTAEGDPEWTLFDRRGPKTITVSCRSGVVAECE
;
A
#
# COMPACT_ATOMS: atom_id res chain seq x y z
N MET A 1 -0.37 -6.50 0.98
CA MET A 1 0.65 -6.74 2.02
C MET A 1 1.78 -5.81 1.75
N VAL A 2 2.02 -4.94 2.72
CA VAL A 2 3.16 -4.03 2.79
C VAL A 2 3.69 -4.25 4.20
N GLU A 3 4.90 -4.77 4.32
CA GLU A 3 5.45 -5.16 5.62
C GLU A 3 6.31 -4.04 6.21
N TRP A 4 6.99 -3.28 5.34
CA TRP A 4 7.96 -2.26 5.73
C TRP A 4 7.62 -0.91 5.12
N SER A 5 8.00 0.15 5.83
CA SER A 5 7.98 1.55 5.39
C SER A 5 6.73 1.93 4.60
N TRP A 6 5.64 2.15 5.32
CA TRP A 6 4.37 2.59 4.76
C TRP A 6 3.85 3.84 5.46
N ARG A 7 3.00 4.59 4.75
CA ARG A 7 2.26 5.72 5.31
C ARG A 7 0.84 5.79 4.75
N ILE A 8 -0.07 6.24 5.59
CA ILE A 8 -1.43 6.62 5.24
C ILE A 8 -1.47 8.14 5.19
N GLU A 9 -1.97 8.69 4.11
CA GLU A 9 -2.09 10.12 3.86
C GLU A 9 -3.55 10.49 3.63
N ASN A 10 -3.89 11.73 3.95
CA ASN A 10 -5.08 12.39 3.43
C ASN A 10 -4.64 13.40 2.35
N GLU A 11 -5.55 14.26 1.90
CA GLU A 11 -5.28 15.29 0.88
C GLU A 11 -4.04 16.18 1.18
N ARG A 12 -3.70 16.41 2.46
CA ARG A 12 -2.73 17.45 2.86
C ARG A 12 -1.70 17.03 3.89
N SER A 13 -1.79 15.83 4.48
CA SER A 13 -0.90 15.40 5.54
C SER A 13 -0.75 13.89 5.63
N ILE A 14 0.37 13.47 6.23
CA ILE A 14 0.52 12.09 6.72
C ILE A 14 -0.39 11.94 7.94
N VAL A 15 -1.25 10.92 7.92
CA VAL A 15 -2.16 10.57 9.01
C VAL A 15 -1.44 9.69 10.03
N CYS A 16 -0.77 8.64 9.55
CA CYS A 16 0.14 7.80 10.32
C CYS A 16 1.00 6.96 9.36
N GLY A 17 2.02 6.29 9.86
CA GLY A 17 2.83 5.34 9.10
C GLY A 17 3.44 4.27 9.99
N SER A 18 4.25 3.41 9.39
CA SER A 18 4.95 2.31 10.07
C SER A 18 5.87 2.76 11.21
N TRP A 19 6.24 4.05 11.23
CA TRP A 19 7.07 4.68 12.26
C TRP A 19 6.29 5.58 13.22
N SER A 20 4.98 5.67 13.08
CA SER A 20 4.11 6.38 14.02
C SER A 20 3.80 5.53 15.24
N ASP A 21 3.35 6.17 16.32
CA ASP A 21 2.83 5.47 17.50
C ASP A 21 1.74 4.46 17.10
N GLU A 22 1.86 3.22 17.58
CA GLU A 22 0.96 2.11 17.26
C GLU A 22 -0.50 2.39 17.67
N VAL A 23 -0.71 3.27 18.67
CA VAL A 23 -2.06 3.72 19.05
C VAL A 23 -2.82 4.38 17.90
N LEU A 24 -2.10 4.90 16.90
CA LEU A 24 -2.66 5.51 15.71
C LEU A 24 -3.01 4.51 14.62
N TRP A 25 -2.59 3.25 14.71
CA TRP A 25 -2.72 2.29 13.62
C TRP A 25 -4.15 1.77 13.49
N GLU A 26 -4.66 1.09 14.52
CA GLU A 26 -5.97 0.44 14.48
C GLU A 26 -7.12 1.41 14.11
N PRO A 27 -7.23 2.61 14.72
CA PRO A 27 -8.29 3.55 14.36
C PRO A 27 -8.20 4.03 12.92
N ASN A 28 -6.99 4.18 12.36
CA ASN A 28 -6.82 4.62 10.98
C ASN A 28 -7.00 3.47 9.99
N PHE A 29 -6.56 2.25 10.30
CA PHE A 29 -6.85 1.06 9.50
C PHE A 29 -8.35 0.81 9.36
N ALA A 30 -9.10 0.95 10.46
CA ALA A 30 -10.55 0.80 10.46
C ALA A 30 -11.24 1.77 9.48
N ARG A 31 -10.66 2.96 9.25
CA ARG A 31 -11.20 3.93 8.28
C ARG A 31 -10.98 3.51 6.84
N LEU A 32 -9.95 2.71 6.54
CA LEU A 32 -9.61 2.27 5.18
C LEU A 32 -10.45 1.07 4.74
N VAL A 33 -10.80 0.19 5.68
CA VAL A 33 -11.56 -1.04 5.39
C VAL A 33 -12.93 -0.71 4.82
N GLY A 34 -13.30 -1.42 3.75
CA GLY A 34 -14.57 -1.23 3.05
C GLY A 34 -14.58 -0.06 2.05
N GLN A 35 -13.53 0.77 2.02
CA GLN A 35 -13.40 1.78 0.97
C GLN A 35 -13.11 1.13 -0.39
N ARG A 36 -13.61 1.75 -1.44
CA ARG A 36 -13.25 1.39 -2.82
C ARG A 36 -11.85 1.92 -3.13
N VAL A 37 -11.04 1.08 -3.77
CA VAL A 37 -9.79 1.49 -4.41
C VAL A 37 -10.13 2.16 -5.73
N ASP A 38 -9.81 3.45 -5.85
CA ASP A 38 -10.07 4.24 -7.06
C ASP A 38 -8.88 4.22 -8.02
N ASP A 39 -7.65 4.11 -7.49
CA ASP A 39 -6.43 4.06 -8.31
C ASP A 39 -5.34 3.21 -7.64
N ILE A 40 -4.52 2.57 -8.46
CA ILE A 40 -3.34 1.80 -8.08
C ILE A 40 -2.23 2.20 -9.04
N ARG A 41 -1.14 2.76 -8.51
CA ARG A 41 0.00 3.19 -9.33
C ARG A 41 1.32 2.81 -8.70
N THR A 42 2.30 2.57 -9.56
CA THR A 42 3.69 2.58 -9.13
C THR A 42 4.28 3.98 -9.28
N PHE A 43 5.32 4.29 -8.50
CA PHE A 43 6.04 5.56 -8.60
C PHE A 43 7.52 5.39 -8.29
N GLY A 44 8.33 6.41 -8.63
CA GLY A 44 9.77 6.36 -8.48
C GLY A 44 10.47 5.61 -9.62
N ARG A 45 11.80 5.44 -9.50
CA ARG A 45 12.59 4.64 -10.45
C ARG A 45 12.42 3.14 -10.19
N LEU A 46 12.46 2.75 -8.91
CA LEU A 46 12.05 1.42 -8.48
C LEU A 46 10.53 1.43 -8.30
N PRO A 47 9.82 0.31 -8.53
CA PRO A 47 8.36 0.27 -8.53
C PRO A 47 7.79 0.27 -7.10
N GLU A 48 7.90 1.42 -6.43
CA GLU A 48 7.17 1.69 -5.19
C GLU A 48 5.68 1.80 -5.46
N ILE A 49 4.82 1.61 -4.46
CA ILE A 49 3.38 1.50 -4.68
C ILE A 49 2.57 2.56 -3.92
N GLN A 50 1.57 3.11 -4.60
CA GLN A 50 0.55 3.97 -4.00
C GLN A 50 -0.85 3.50 -4.39
N LEU A 51 -1.73 3.43 -3.40
CA LEU A 51 -3.17 3.19 -3.54
C LEU A 51 -3.93 4.48 -3.23
N SER A 52 -4.97 4.78 -3.99
CA SER A 52 -5.90 5.87 -3.71
C SER A 52 -7.29 5.31 -3.42
N LEU A 53 -7.92 5.78 -2.34
CA LEU A 53 -9.21 5.29 -1.88
C LEU A 53 -10.28 6.38 -1.99
N SER A 54 -11.52 5.94 -2.24
CA SER A 54 -12.70 6.82 -2.42
C SER A 54 -13.00 7.80 -1.27
N GLY A 55 -12.53 7.53 -0.06
CA GLY A 55 -12.63 8.43 1.10
C GLY A 55 -11.51 9.48 1.19
N GLY A 56 -10.73 9.68 0.12
CA GLY A 56 -9.65 10.67 0.06
C GLY A 56 -8.38 10.26 0.81
N PHE A 57 -8.24 8.96 1.11
CA PHE A 57 -7.02 8.41 1.70
C PHE A 57 -6.09 7.86 0.63
N HIS A 58 -4.80 8.02 0.86
CA HIS A 58 -3.77 7.37 0.08
C HIS A 58 -2.93 6.46 0.98
N ILE A 59 -2.56 5.29 0.48
CA ILE A 59 -1.64 4.38 1.15
C ILE A 59 -0.42 4.28 0.25
N ALA A 60 0.74 4.68 0.76
CA ALA A 60 2.00 4.55 0.06
C ALA A 60 2.91 3.57 0.82
N SER A 61 3.62 2.71 0.09
CA SER A 61 4.70 1.89 0.63
C SER A 61 5.91 2.06 -0.26
N PHE A 62 7.04 2.39 0.36
CA PHE A 62 8.29 2.64 -0.32
C PHE A 62 9.50 2.43 0.58
N MET A 63 10.62 1.97 0.03
CA MET A 63 11.82 1.71 0.83
C MET A 63 12.54 3.00 1.20
N THR A 64 12.59 3.27 2.51
CA THR A 64 13.41 4.34 3.10
C THR A 64 14.69 3.81 3.74
N ALA A 65 14.89 2.50 3.73
CA ALA A 65 16.05 1.78 4.27
C ALA A 65 16.73 0.96 3.17
N GLU A 66 17.74 0.17 3.53
CA GLU A 66 18.38 -0.76 2.60
C GLU A 66 17.39 -1.84 2.13
N GLY A 67 17.41 -2.13 0.82
CA GLY A 67 16.57 -3.15 0.20
C GLY A 67 15.88 -2.65 -1.07
N ASP A 68 15.18 -3.59 -1.74
CA ASP A 68 14.31 -3.30 -2.89
C ASP A 68 12.85 -3.18 -2.43
N PRO A 69 11.98 -2.54 -3.22
CA PRO A 69 10.54 -2.53 -2.96
C PRO A 69 9.98 -3.94 -2.85
N GLU A 70 9.25 -4.21 -1.77
CA GLU A 70 8.56 -5.48 -1.55
C GLU A 70 7.11 -5.21 -1.11
N TRP A 71 6.17 -5.60 -1.97
CA TRP A 71 4.75 -5.47 -1.73
C TRP A 71 3.98 -6.51 -2.54
N THR A 72 2.77 -6.85 -2.06
CA THR A 72 1.87 -7.78 -2.74
C THR A 72 0.43 -7.29 -2.67
N LEU A 73 -0.25 -7.24 -3.80
CA LEU A 73 -1.69 -7.02 -3.91
C LEU A 73 -2.40 -8.36 -4.10
N PHE A 74 -3.52 -8.53 -3.41
CA PHE A 74 -4.39 -9.69 -3.55
C PHE A 74 -5.77 -9.22 -4.01
N ASP A 75 -6.15 -9.58 -5.22
CA ASP A 75 -7.52 -9.40 -5.70
C ASP A 75 -8.32 -10.69 -5.46
N ARG A 76 -9.28 -10.61 -4.54
CA ARG A 76 -10.16 -11.71 -4.14
C ARG A 76 -11.61 -11.49 -4.57
N ARG A 77 -11.87 -10.55 -5.48
CA ARG A 77 -13.23 -10.25 -5.96
C ARG A 77 -13.79 -11.34 -6.86
N GLY A 78 -12.93 -12.09 -7.53
CA GLY A 78 -13.29 -13.20 -8.43
C GLY A 78 -13.23 -14.59 -7.76
N PRO A 79 -13.59 -15.65 -8.50
CA PRO A 79 -13.53 -17.03 -8.01
C PRO A 79 -12.11 -17.57 -7.84
N LYS A 80 -11.11 -16.91 -8.45
CA LYS A 80 -9.69 -17.16 -8.24
C LYS A 80 -9.06 -15.92 -7.62
N THR A 81 -8.11 -16.13 -6.71
CA THR A 81 -7.28 -15.03 -6.20
C THR A 81 -6.26 -14.68 -7.27
N ILE A 82 -6.21 -13.41 -7.66
CA ILE A 82 -5.13 -12.87 -8.49
C ILE A 82 -4.15 -12.19 -7.55
N THR A 83 -2.87 -12.51 -7.69
CA THR A 83 -1.81 -11.92 -6.86
C THR A 83 -0.86 -11.16 -7.76
N VAL A 84 -0.57 -9.90 -7.43
CA VAL A 84 0.46 -9.11 -8.11
C VAL A 84 1.47 -8.69 -7.06
N SER A 85 2.75 -8.96 -7.28
CA SER A 85 3.80 -8.62 -6.33
C SER A 85 4.95 -7.86 -6.98
N CYS A 86 5.67 -7.10 -6.16
CA CYS A 86 6.97 -6.58 -6.51
C CYS A 86 8.03 -7.29 -5.67
N ARG A 87 9.07 -7.80 -6.35
CA ARG A 87 10.26 -8.34 -5.72
C ARG A 87 11.49 -8.01 -6.54
N SER A 88 12.57 -7.59 -5.89
CA SER A 88 13.83 -7.22 -6.56
C SER A 88 13.61 -6.22 -7.71
N GLY A 89 12.70 -5.26 -7.51
CA GLY A 89 12.36 -4.23 -8.50
C GLY A 89 11.53 -4.71 -9.70
N VAL A 90 11.04 -5.95 -9.70
CA VAL A 90 10.22 -6.51 -10.79
C VAL A 90 8.78 -6.70 -10.30
N VAL A 91 7.82 -6.18 -11.06
CA VAL A 91 6.39 -6.42 -10.84
C VAL A 91 5.94 -7.61 -11.68
N ALA A 92 5.32 -8.60 -11.04
CA ALA A 92 4.81 -9.80 -11.69
C ALA A 92 3.47 -10.25 -11.09
N GLU A 93 2.64 -10.87 -11.93
CA GLU A 93 1.51 -11.67 -11.47
C GLU A 93 2.03 -13.02 -10.95
N CYS A 94 1.52 -13.47 -9.81
CA CYS A 94 1.81 -14.77 -9.22
C CYS A 94 0.56 -15.64 -9.32
N GLU A 95 0.71 -16.82 -9.94
CA GLU A 95 -0.33 -17.86 -10.04
C GLU A 95 -0.58 -18.58 -8.71
#